data_AF-A0A936ER32-F1
#
_entry.id   AF-A0A936ER32-F1
#
_cell.length_a   1.000
_cell.length_b   1.000
_cell.length_c   1.000
_cell.angle_alpha   90.00
_cell.angle_beta   90.00
_cell.angle_gamma   90.00
#
_symmetry.space_group_name_H-M   'P 1'
#
loop_
_entity.id
_entity.type
_entity.pdbx_description
1 polymer ?
#
loop_
_entity_poly.entity_id
_entity_poly.type
_entity_poly.pdbx_seq_one_letter_code
_entity_poly.pdbx_strand_id
1 'polypeptide(L)'
;MNAPAEQTRLVDLELERVVAAARDAMTDDMVGRLSQAVGDSLALLDEVNRSGLGRAIPALAEMVNNGDLQRLVKLARLYGSAEDALTDEMVGRLSETLGNGLSLLDRANRGGAEQVVKMLEGLQDSGSLERIATALPQLADRLDTVQGLLRSIDAAATASRAAPPSAGGFGGLWQLMRDPESQDTLRFMLGVGKQLRKDWGASR
;
A
#
# COMPACT_ATOMS: atom_id res chain seq x y z
N MET A 1 20.21 -87.53 44.77
CA MET A 1 20.83 -86.23 44.42
C MET A 1 21.05 -86.19 42.90
N ASN A 2 20.13 -85.60 42.14
CA ASN A 2 20.28 -85.28 40.71
C ASN A 2 20.21 -83.75 40.58
N ALA A 3 21.32 -83.06 40.82
CA ALA A 3 21.38 -81.59 40.82
C ALA A 3 22.09 -80.93 39.60
N PRO A 4 22.99 -81.57 38.82
CA PRO A 4 23.73 -80.83 37.78
C PRO A 4 22.99 -80.70 36.43
N ALA A 5 22.09 -81.63 36.11
CA ALA A 5 21.39 -81.64 34.81
C ALA A 5 20.24 -80.62 34.72
N GLU A 6 19.60 -80.31 35.85
CA GLU A 6 18.46 -79.38 35.91
C GLU A 6 18.94 -77.92 35.93
N GLN A 7 20.05 -77.64 36.61
CA GLN A 7 20.66 -76.32 36.67
C GLN A 7 21.20 -75.84 35.31
N THR A 8 21.77 -76.75 34.52
CA THR A 8 22.28 -76.42 33.17
C THR A 8 21.14 -76.03 32.21
N ARG A 9 20.00 -76.74 32.27
CA ARG A 9 18.83 -76.40 31.43
C ARG A 9 18.17 -75.07 31.80
N LEU A 10 18.18 -74.71 33.09
CA LEU A 10 17.63 -73.43 33.54
C LEU A 10 18.48 -72.25 33.06
N VAL A 11 19.81 -72.40 33.07
CA VAL A 11 20.73 -71.38 32.55
C VAL A 11 20.56 -71.20 31.04
N ASP A 12 20.43 -72.28 30.27
CA ASP A 12 20.18 -72.18 28.81
C ASP A 12 18.85 -71.48 28.51
N LEU A 13 17.80 -71.76 29.28
CA LEU A 13 16.49 -71.12 29.12
C LEU A 13 16.50 -69.64 29.51
N GLU A 14 17.24 -69.25 30.56
CA GLU A 14 17.42 -67.84 30.92
C GLU A 14 18.24 -67.08 29.87
N LEU A 15 19.27 -67.72 29.31
CA LEU A 15 20.09 -67.14 28.25
C LEU A 15 19.28 -66.91 26.97
N GLU A 16 18.48 -67.89 26.54
CA GLU A 16 17.56 -67.72 25.40
C GLU A 16 16.56 -66.58 25.64
N ARG A 17 16.00 -66.47 26.84
CA ARG A 17 15.06 -65.39 27.19
C ARG A 17 15.71 -64.02 27.19
N VAL A 18 16.93 -63.90 27.70
CA VAL A 18 17.69 -62.64 27.70
C VAL A 18 18.08 -62.24 26.28
N VAL A 19 18.50 -63.20 25.45
CA VAL A 19 18.83 -62.95 24.03
C VAL A 19 17.59 -62.53 23.25
N ALA A 20 16.44 -63.19 23.48
CA ALA A 20 15.17 -62.82 22.87
C ALA A 20 14.73 -61.42 23.31
N ALA A 21 14.76 -61.13 24.61
CA ALA A 21 14.38 -59.82 25.14
C ALA A 21 15.32 -58.69 24.68
N ALA A 22 16.63 -58.94 24.59
CA ALA A 22 17.59 -57.97 24.06
C ALA A 22 17.37 -57.71 22.57
N ARG A 23 17.07 -58.75 21.79
CA ARG A 23 16.72 -58.62 20.38
C ARG A 23 15.42 -57.85 20.17
N ASP A 24 14.40 -58.14 20.97
CA ASP A 24 13.10 -57.45 20.89
C ASP A 24 13.23 -55.99 21.34
N ALA A 25 13.92 -55.72 22.45
CA ALA A 25 14.14 -54.35 22.93
C ALA A 25 14.94 -53.47 21.94
N MET A 26 15.98 -54.03 21.30
CA MET A 26 16.71 -53.31 20.24
C MET A 26 15.86 -53.11 19.00
N THR A 27 14.96 -54.04 18.69
CA THR A 27 14.05 -53.91 17.56
C THR A 27 13.00 -52.83 17.83
N ASP A 28 12.40 -52.82 19.01
CA ASP A 28 11.35 -51.87 19.40
C ASP A 28 11.87 -50.43 19.50
N ASP A 29 13.09 -50.20 20.02
CA ASP A 29 13.68 -48.84 20.05
C ASP A 29 13.99 -48.33 18.63
N MET A 30 14.51 -49.20 17.76
CA MET A 30 14.76 -48.85 16.35
C MET A 30 13.46 -48.58 15.60
N VAL A 31 12.42 -49.39 15.84
CA VAL A 31 11.08 -49.19 15.28
C VAL A 31 10.45 -47.91 15.81
N GLY A 32 10.61 -47.59 17.09
CA GLY A 32 10.12 -46.35 17.70
C GLY A 32 10.75 -45.10 17.07
N ARG A 33 12.09 -45.07 16.98
CA ARG A 33 12.82 -43.94 16.37
C ARG A 33 12.52 -43.78 14.89
N LEU A 34 12.42 -44.90 14.16
CA LEU A 34 12.05 -44.88 12.74
C LEU A 34 10.63 -44.36 12.55
N SER A 35 9.69 -44.83 13.37
CA SER A 35 8.29 -44.40 13.30
C SER A 35 8.13 -42.91 13.62
N GLN A 36 8.88 -42.42 14.62
CA GLN A 36 8.90 -40.99 14.95
C GLN A 36 9.50 -40.16 13.80
N ALA A 37 10.66 -40.55 13.27
CA ALA A 37 11.29 -39.84 12.15
C ALA A 37 10.40 -39.83 10.89
N VAL A 38 9.69 -40.92 10.61
CA VAL A 38 8.72 -41.00 9.52
C VAL A 38 7.51 -40.09 9.80
N GLY A 39 7.00 -40.06 11.03
CA GLY A 39 5.92 -39.17 11.44
C GLY A 39 6.27 -37.70 11.26
N ASP A 40 7.44 -37.28 11.73
CA ASP A 40 7.95 -35.91 11.58
C ASP A 40 8.17 -35.55 10.11
N SER A 41 8.70 -36.48 9.30
CA SER A 41 8.86 -36.27 7.86
C SER A 41 7.52 -36.14 7.12
N LEU A 42 6.50 -36.92 7.50
CA LEU A 42 5.17 -36.83 6.90
C LEU A 42 4.47 -35.52 7.28
N ALA A 43 4.66 -35.03 8.51
CA ALA A 43 4.16 -33.72 8.93
C ALA A 43 4.80 -32.58 8.13
N LEU A 44 6.12 -32.65 7.88
CA LEU A 44 6.80 -31.67 7.02
C LEU A 44 6.31 -31.72 5.58
N LEU A 45 6.05 -32.91 5.04
CA LEU A 45 5.51 -33.08 3.69
C LEU A 45 4.08 -32.52 3.57
N ASP A 46 3.24 -32.73 4.59
CA ASP A 46 1.89 -32.16 4.64
C ASP A 46 1.95 -30.63 4.72
N GLU A 47 2.84 -30.06 5.54
CA GLU A 47 3.03 -28.61 5.67
C GLU A 47 3.56 -27.98 4.36
N VAL A 48 4.49 -28.63 3.66
CA VAL A 48 4.97 -28.19 2.34
C VAL A 48 3.86 -28.23 1.29
N ASN A 49 3.01 -29.26 1.32
CA ASN A 49 1.86 -29.38 0.43
C ASN A 49 0.79 -28.31 0.74
N ARG A 50 0.57 -28.00 2.02
CA ARG A 50 -0.44 -27.05 2.49
C ARG A 50 -0.03 -25.58 2.33
N SER A 51 1.25 -25.27 2.54
CA SER A 51 1.80 -23.90 2.45
C SER A 51 1.92 -23.38 1.01
N GLY A 52 1.65 -24.21 0.00
CA GLY A 52 1.77 -23.83 -1.40
C GLY A 52 3.21 -23.60 -1.87
N LEU A 53 4.20 -23.94 -1.03
CA LEU A 53 5.63 -23.82 -1.33
C LEU A 53 6.03 -24.58 -2.60
N GLY A 54 5.35 -25.69 -2.90
CA GLY A 54 5.56 -26.45 -4.13
C GLY A 54 5.34 -25.64 -5.43
N ARG A 55 4.57 -24.54 -5.39
CA ARG A 55 4.40 -23.63 -6.53
C ARG A 55 5.27 -22.38 -6.43
N ALA A 56 5.53 -21.88 -5.21
CA ALA A 56 6.30 -20.67 -4.99
C ALA A 56 7.81 -20.89 -5.19
N ILE A 57 8.36 -22.03 -4.78
CA ILE A 57 9.80 -22.31 -4.88
C ILE A 57 10.28 -22.32 -6.34
N PRO A 58 9.61 -23.00 -7.30
CA PRO A 58 10.01 -22.96 -8.70
C PRO A 58 9.95 -21.55 -9.29
N ALA A 59 8.89 -20.78 -9.00
CA ALA A 59 8.74 -19.42 -9.48
C ALA A 59 9.82 -18.48 -8.91
N LEU A 60 10.15 -18.60 -7.61
CA LEU A 60 11.24 -17.85 -7.00
C LEU A 60 12.60 -18.27 -7.55
N ALA A 61 12.83 -19.56 -7.79
CA ALA A 61 14.05 -20.06 -8.40
C ALA A 61 14.20 -19.52 -9.85
N GLU A 62 13.12 -19.44 -10.60
CA GLU A 62 13.10 -18.83 -11.93
C GLU A 62 13.40 -17.33 -11.86
N MET A 63 12.80 -16.60 -10.91
CA MET A 63 13.08 -15.18 -10.65
C MET A 63 14.52 -14.90 -10.19
N VAL A 64 15.15 -15.83 -9.49
CA VAL A 64 16.58 -15.74 -9.14
C VAL A 64 17.43 -15.98 -10.38
N ASN A 65 17.14 -17.04 -11.14
CA ASN A 65 17.94 -17.46 -12.30
C ASN A 65 17.84 -16.48 -13.47
N ASN A 66 16.67 -15.87 -13.68
CA ASN A 66 16.48 -14.86 -14.74
C ASN A 66 16.91 -13.44 -14.31
N GLY A 67 17.32 -13.28 -13.04
CA GLY A 67 17.84 -12.03 -12.47
C GLY A 67 16.77 -11.00 -12.07
N ASP A 68 15.48 -11.35 -12.12
CA ASP A 68 14.38 -10.45 -11.74
C ASP A 68 14.41 -10.11 -10.25
N LEU A 69 14.85 -11.05 -9.40
CA LEU A 69 15.04 -10.78 -7.97
C LEU A 69 16.12 -9.72 -7.72
N GLN A 70 17.24 -9.77 -8.45
CA GLN A 70 18.27 -8.71 -8.40
C GLN A 70 17.76 -7.37 -8.91
N ARG A 71 16.91 -7.35 -9.94
CA ARG A 71 16.29 -6.12 -10.46
C ARG A 71 15.34 -5.51 -9.44
N LEU A 72 14.50 -6.32 -8.78
CA LEU A 72 13.61 -5.87 -7.71
C LEU A 72 14.40 -5.30 -6.52
N VAL A 73 15.50 -5.95 -6.12
CA VAL A 73 16.36 -5.44 -5.05
C VAL A 73 17.01 -4.10 -5.43
N LYS A 74 17.45 -3.94 -6.68
CA LYS A 74 17.99 -2.66 -7.18
C LYS A 74 16.90 -1.58 -7.22
N LEU A 75 15.69 -1.93 -7.63
CA LEU A 75 14.55 -1.01 -7.66
C LEU A 75 14.17 -0.56 -6.24
N ALA A 76 14.15 -1.48 -5.28
CA ALA A 76 13.89 -1.18 -3.86
C ALA A 76 14.96 -0.26 -3.28
N ARG A 77 16.24 -0.49 -3.60
CA ARG A 77 17.34 0.41 -3.19
C ARG A 77 17.24 1.79 -3.84
N LEU A 78 16.91 1.84 -5.13
CA LEU A 78 16.70 3.10 -5.84
C LEU A 78 15.53 3.87 -5.22
N TYR A 79 14.42 3.19 -4.95
CA TYR A 79 13.24 3.76 -4.31
C TYR A 79 13.58 4.35 -2.94
N GLY A 80 14.28 3.59 -2.09
CA GLY A 80 14.76 4.10 -0.79
C GLY A 80 15.67 5.32 -0.95
N SER A 81 16.64 5.29 -1.87
CA SER A 81 17.52 6.43 -2.10
C SER A 81 16.81 7.67 -2.68
N ALA A 82 15.76 7.46 -3.48
CA ALA A 82 14.93 8.54 -4.00
C ALA A 82 14.02 9.12 -2.91
N GLU A 83 13.48 8.27 -2.04
CA GLU A 83 12.69 8.68 -0.88
C GLU A 83 13.52 9.52 0.09
N ASP A 84 14.75 9.11 0.40
CA ASP A 84 15.68 9.86 1.25
C ASP A 84 16.06 11.20 0.60
N ALA A 85 16.43 11.21 -0.68
CA ALA A 85 16.82 12.44 -1.39
C ALA A 85 15.66 13.44 -1.54
N LEU A 86 14.45 12.95 -1.79
CA LEU A 86 13.25 13.80 -1.84
C LEU A 86 12.92 14.36 -0.47
N THR A 87 13.12 13.59 0.60
CA THR A 87 12.89 14.04 1.97
C THR A 87 13.87 15.15 2.36
N ASP A 88 15.15 14.98 2.09
CA ASP A 88 16.18 15.98 2.40
C ASP A 88 15.97 17.28 1.61
N GLU A 89 15.62 17.20 0.32
CA GLU A 89 15.31 18.37 -0.51
C GLU A 89 14.03 19.08 -0.05
N MET A 90 12.99 18.32 0.32
CA MET A 90 11.75 18.87 0.88
C MET A 90 12.02 19.59 2.21
N VAL A 91 12.82 19.00 3.10
CA VAL A 91 13.22 19.61 4.37
C VAL A 91 14.03 20.88 4.13
N GLY A 92 15.00 20.85 3.21
CA GLY A 92 15.81 22.01 2.84
C GLY A 92 14.95 23.19 2.34
N ARG A 93 14.06 22.94 1.38
CA ARG A 93 13.17 23.96 0.82
C ARG A 93 12.13 24.47 1.83
N LEU A 94 11.62 23.61 2.71
CA LEU A 94 10.72 24.01 3.80
C LEU A 94 11.45 24.89 4.82
N SER A 95 12.64 24.50 5.25
CA SER A 95 13.47 25.28 6.17
C SER A 95 13.84 26.64 5.59
N GLU A 96 14.20 26.71 4.31
CA GLU A 96 14.47 27.96 3.61
C GLU A 96 13.21 28.85 3.50
N THR A 97 12.08 28.27 3.12
CA THR A 97 10.80 29.00 3.03
C THR A 97 10.36 29.54 4.39
N LEU A 98 10.51 28.73 5.45
CA LEU A 98 10.19 29.13 6.82
C LEU A 98 11.15 30.19 7.35
N GLY A 99 12.44 30.09 7.05
CA GLY A 99 13.44 31.12 7.40
C GLY A 99 13.14 32.45 6.71
N ASN A 100 12.80 32.42 5.43
CA ASN A 100 12.38 33.59 4.68
C ASN A 100 11.07 34.18 5.23
N GLY A 101 10.08 33.34 5.55
CA GLY A 101 8.81 33.76 6.15
C GLY A 101 8.97 34.42 7.52
N LEU A 102 9.82 33.87 8.38
CA LEU A 102 10.17 34.47 9.68
C LEU A 102 10.87 35.82 9.53
N SER A 103 11.71 35.99 8.51
CA SER A 103 12.38 37.26 8.23
C SER A 103 11.41 38.36 7.76
N LEU A 104 10.40 37.99 6.97
CA LEU A 104 9.32 38.90 6.56
C LEU A 104 8.45 39.27 7.76
N LEU A 105 8.16 38.30 8.63
CA LEU A 105 7.40 38.52 9.85
C LEU A 105 8.13 39.45 10.84
N ASP A 106 9.45 39.31 11.01
CA ASP A 106 10.24 40.21 11.86
C ASP A 106 10.26 41.65 11.31
N ARG A 107 10.41 41.83 9.99
CA ARG A 107 10.34 43.15 9.34
C ARG A 107 8.94 43.76 9.45
N ALA A 108 7.90 42.95 9.28
CA ALA A 108 6.52 43.38 9.48
C ALA A 108 6.24 43.71 10.95
N ASN A 109 6.82 42.99 11.91
CA ASN A 109 6.62 43.30 13.33
C ASN A 109 7.35 44.58 13.75
N ARG A 110 8.48 44.90 13.11
CA ARG A 110 9.27 46.12 13.39
C ARG A 110 8.75 47.40 12.72
N GLY A 111 7.99 47.30 11.62
CA GLY A 111 7.48 48.48 10.89
C GLY A 111 6.01 48.42 10.45
N GLY A 112 5.28 47.37 10.84
CA GLY A 112 4.03 46.97 10.20
C GLY A 112 2.85 47.88 10.47
N ALA A 113 2.70 48.41 11.68
CA ALA A 113 1.55 49.28 11.97
C ALA A 113 1.60 50.57 11.14
N GLU A 114 2.78 51.20 11.04
CA GLU A 114 2.96 52.47 10.32
C GLU A 114 2.94 52.27 8.79
N GLN A 115 3.51 51.17 8.30
CA GLN A 115 3.47 50.79 6.89
C GLN A 115 2.04 50.40 6.43
N VAL A 116 1.29 49.68 7.27
CA VAL A 116 -0.11 49.31 6.99
C VAL A 116 -1.00 50.54 6.98
N VAL A 117 -0.81 51.49 7.90
CA VAL A 117 -1.56 52.76 7.90
C VAL A 117 -1.27 53.56 6.62
N LYS A 118 -0.02 53.71 6.22
CA LYS A 118 0.34 54.38 4.95
C LYS A 118 -0.21 53.67 3.71
N MET A 119 -0.23 52.33 3.72
CA MET A 119 -0.85 51.56 2.65
C MET A 119 -2.36 51.76 2.61
N LEU A 120 -3.03 51.79 3.76
CA LEU A 120 -4.47 52.02 3.85
C LEU A 120 -4.85 53.44 3.38
N GLU A 121 -4.07 54.45 3.74
CA GLU A 121 -4.23 55.81 3.21
C GLU A 121 -4.03 55.85 1.68
N GLY A 122 -2.99 55.22 1.16
CA GLY A 122 -2.77 55.13 -0.29
C GLY A 122 -3.84 54.30 -1.04
N LEU A 123 -4.42 53.29 -0.40
CA LEU A 123 -5.51 52.49 -0.96
C LEU A 123 -6.84 53.26 -0.99
N GLN A 124 -7.05 54.15 -0.02
CA GLN A 124 -8.22 55.04 0.05
C GLN A 124 -8.15 56.13 -1.02
N ASP A 125 -6.98 56.76 -1.20
CA ASP A 125 -6.76 57.77 -2.22
C ASP A 125 -6.83 57.22 -3.66
N SER A 126 -6.50 55.94 -3.85
CA SER A 126 -6.52 55.29 -5.17
C SER A 126 -7.88 54.69 -5.57
N GLY A 127 -8.90 54.79 -4.70
CA GLY A 127 -10.22 54.18 -4.93
C GLY A 127 -10.19 52.65 -4.99
N SER A 128 -9.09 52.03 -4.55
CA SER A 128 -8.91 50.58 -4.58
C SER A 128 -9.77 49.88 -3.53
N LEU A 129 -10.03 50.54 -2.39
CA LEU A 129 -10.96 50.09 -1.35
C LEU A 129 -12.38 49.87 -1.90
N GLU A 130 -12.85 50.74 -2.79
CA GLU A 130 -14.17 50.62 -3.42
C GLU A 130 -14.21 49.45 -4.43
N ARG A 131 -13.13 49.25 -5.18
CA ARG A 131 -12.98 48.07 -6.05
C ARG A 131 -12.92 46.78 -5.24
N ILE A 132 -12.20 46.78 -4.12
CA ILE A 132 -12.11 45.64 -3.21
C ILE A 132 -13.49 45.35 -2.60
N ALA A 133 -14.22 46.36 -2.14
CA ALA A 133 -15.57 46.22 -1.61
C ALA A 133 -16.56 45.67 -2.65
N THR A 134 -16.35 45.96 -3.93
CA THR A 134 -17.18 45.46 -5.03
C THR A 134 -16.75 44.07 -5.52
N ALA A 135 -15.44 43.77 -5.49
CA ALA A 135 -14.88 42.52 -5.97
C ALA A 135 -14.95 41.39 -4.93
N LEU A 136 -14.89 41.70 -3.63
CA LEU A 136 -14.97 40.72 -2.54
C LEU A 136 -16.24 39.86 -2.60
N PRO A 137 -17.45 40.43 -2.76
CA PRO A 137 -18.68 39.65 -2.88
C PRO A 137 -18.63 38.71 -4.09
N GLN A 138 -18.17 39.20 -5.25
CA GLN A 138 -18.06 38.38 -6.46
C GLN A 138 -17.05 37.24 -6.30
N LEU A 139 -15.98 37.47 -5.55
CA LEU A 139 -14.99 36.45 -5.24
C LEU A 139 -15.58 35.40 -4.29
N ALA A 140 -16.35 35.82 -3.29
CA ALA A 140 -17.06 34.93 -2.38
C ALA A 140 -18.07 34.03 -3.12
N ASP A 141 -18.86 34.60 -4.05
CA ASP A 141 -19.81 33.84 -4.86
C ASP A 141 -19.11 32.80 -5.75
N ARG A 142 -17.97 33.17 -6.35
CA ARG A 142 -17.14 32.23 -7.12
C ARG A 142 -16.58 31.12 -6.24
N LEU A 143 -16.12 31.45 -5.03
CA LEU A 143 -15.62 30.48 -4.07
C LEU A 143 -16.73 29.53 -3.58
N ASP A 144 -17.96 30.00 -3.43
CA ASP A 144 -19.11 29.13 -3.09
C ASP A 144 -19.42 28.16 -4.23
N THR A 145 -19.39 28.64 -5.47
CA THR A 145 -19.55 27.79 -6.67
C THR A 145 -18.48 26.69 -6.75
N VAL A 146 -17.21 27.06 -6.51
CA VAL A 146 -16.09 26.11 -6.50
C VAL A 146 -16.24 25.11 -5.35
N GLN A 147 -16.61 25.55 -4.15
CA GLN A 147 -16.88 24.65 -3.02
C GLN A 147 -18.02 23.68 -3.31
N GLY A 148 -19.09 24.13 -3.95
CA GLY A 148 -20.20 23.27 -4.39
C GLY A 148 -19.74 22.17 -5.35
N LEU A 149 -18.88 22.51 -6.31
CA LEU A 149 -18.30 21.55 -7.25
C LEU A 149 -17.35 20.56 -6.57
N LEU A 150 -16.53 21.01 -5.63
CA LEU A 150 -15.65 20.11 -4.87
C LEU A 150 -16.45 19.13 -4.01
N ARG A 151 -17.51 19.61 -3.34
CA ARG A 151 -18.41 18.75 -2.56
C ARG A 151 -19.11 17.70 -3.42
N SER A 152 -19.54 18.05 -4.63
CA SER A 152 -20.18 17.07 -5.52
C SER A 152 -19.21 16.00 -6.02
N ILE A 153 -17.94 16.37 -6.28
CA ILE A 153 -16.88 15.42 -6.60
C ILE A 153 -16.60 14.49 -5.42
N ASP A 154 -16.47 15.02 -4.20
CA ASP A 154 -16.23 14.20 -3.00
C ASP A 154 -17.39 13.24 -2.72
N ALA A 155 -18.63 13.72 -2.88
CA ALA A 155 -19.82 12.88 -2.75
C ALA A 155 -19.86 11.77 -3.81
N ALA A 156 -19.56 12.09 -5.07
CA ALA A 156 -19.49 11.11 -6.16
C ALA A 156 -18.35 10.10 -5.95
N ALA A 157 -17.18 10.54 -5.49
CA ALA A 157 -16.05 9.67 -5.18
C ALA A 157 -16.37 8.71 -4.02
N THR A 158 -17.08 9.21 -3.00
CA THR A 158 -17.55 8.40 -1.86
C THR A 158 -18.59 7.37 -2.32
N ALA A 159 -19.57 7.79 -3.11
CA ALA A 159 -20.60 6.91 -3.66
C ALA A 159 -19.99 5.83 -4.59
N SER A 160 -19.01 6.20 -5.42
CA SER A 160 -18.31 5.26 -6.31
C SER A 160 -17.51 4.21 -5.54
N ARG A 161 -16.88 4.58 -4.42
CA ARG A 161 -16.16 3.63 -3.54
C ARG A 161 -17.09 2.69 -2.78
N ALA A 162 -18.30 3.15 -2.45
CA ALA A 162 -19.32 2.36 -1.77
C ALA A 162 -20.15 1.48 -2.72
N ALA A 163 -20.11 1.74 -4.03
CA ALA A 163 -20.86 0.99 -5.02
C ALA A 163 -20.27 -0.41 -5.24
N PRO A 164 -21.12 -1.43 -5.54
CA PRO A 164 -20.63 -2.75 -5.91
C PRO A 164 -19.77 -2.68 -7.18
N PRO A 165 -18.76 -3.57 -7.34
CA PRO A 165 -17.94 -3.61 -8.53
C PRO A 165 -18.82 -3.74 -9.78
N SER A 166 -18.54 -2.92 -10.79
CA SER A 166 -19.29 -2.93 -12.04
C SER A 166 -19.32 -4.35 -12.61
N ALA A 167 -20.49 -4.79 -13.11
CA ALA A 167 -20.70 -6.13 -13.65
C ALA A 167 -19.73 -6.52 -14.80
N GLY A 168 -19.05 -5.54 -15.41
CA GLY A 168 -17.98 -5.77 -16.38
C GLY A 168 -18.46 -6.41 -17.70
N GLY A 169 -17.54 -6.53 -18.67
CA GLY A 169 -17.78 -7.20 -19.95
C GLY A 169 -18.48 -6.35 -21.04
N PHE A 170 -18.56 -6.92 -22.26
CA PHE A 170 -19.12 -6.25 -23.44
C PHE A 170 -20.60 -5.88 -23.31
N GLY A 171 -21.39 -6.70 -22.58
CA GLY A 171 -22.80 -6.42 -22.31
C GLY A 171 -23.00 -5.22 -21.38
N GLY A 172 -22.19 -5.11 -20.32
CA GLY A 172 -22.21 -3.96 -19.41
C GLY A 172 -21.82 -2.66 -20.10
N LEU A 173 -20.83 -2.70 -21.00
CA LEU A 173 -20.46 -1.55 -21.82
C LEU A 173 -21.59 -1.11 -22.76
N TRP A 174 -22.27 -2.06 -23.43
CA TRP A 174 -23.41 -1.76 -24.29
C TRP A 174 -24.57 -1.13 -23.52
N GLN A 175 -24.84 -1.61 -22.31
CA GLN A 175 -25.90 -1.08 -21.45
C GLN A 175 -25.58 0.34 -20.97
N LEU A 176 -24.33 0.61 -20.58
CA LEU A 176 -23.85 1.94 -20.21
C LEU A 176 -24.00 2.95 -21.37
N MET A 177 -23.68 2.54 -22.61
CA MET A 177 -23.84 3.43 -23.77
C MET A 177 -25.32 3.75 -24.08
N ARG A 178 -26.25 2.84 -23.72
CA ARG A 178 -27.68 3.01 -23.97
C ARG A 178 -28.42 3.71 -22.83
N ASP A 179 -27.74 3.96 -21.72
CA ASP A 179 -28.26 4.66 -20.56
C ASP A 179 -28.37 6.18 -20.82
N PRO A 180 -29.57 6.79 -20.70
CA PRO A 180 -29.77 8.22 -20.95
C PRO A 180 -28.92 9.13 -20.05
N GLU A 181 -28.75 8.77 -18.77
CA GLU A 181 -27.99 9.58 -17.81
C GLU A 181 -26.50 9.62 -18.18
N SER A 182 -25.95 8.49 -18.59
CA SER A 182 -24.60 8.38 -19.13
C SER A 182 -24.41 9.22 -20.40
N GLN A 183 -25.41 9.24 -21.30
CA GLN A 183 -25.37 10.07 -22.50
C GLN A 183 -25.38 11.56 -22.18
N ASP A 184 -26.22 12.01 -21.25
CA ASP A 184 -26.31 13.43 -20.85
C ASP A 184 -25.05 13.90 -20.13
N THR A 185 -24.46 13.05 -19.29
CA THR A 185 -23.17 13.32 -18.64
C THR A 185 -22.05 13.50 -19.67
N LEU A 186 -21.99 12.61 -20.66
CA LEU A 186 -21.01 12.72 -21.76
C LEU A 186 -21.21 14.01 -22.58
N ARG A 187 -22.46 14.39 -22.87
CA ARG A 187 -22.78 15.65 -23.55
C ARG A 187 -22.34 16.87 -22.75
N PHE A 188 -22.58 16.87 -21.44
CA PHE A 188 -22.14 17.94 -20.54
C PHE A 188 -20.60 18.05 -20.53
N MET A 189 -19.89 16.93 -20.35
CA MET A 189 -18.42 16.91 -20.35
C MET A 189 -17.83 17.40 -21.67
N LEU A 190 -18.43 17.02 -22.80
CA LEU A 190 -18.06 17.56 -24.11
C LEU A 190 -18.33 19.07 -24.22
N GLY A 191 -19.42 19.55 -23.62
CA GLY A 191 -19.74 20.99 -23.52
C GLY A 191 -18.68 21.77 -22.74
N VAL A 192 -18.32 21.29 -21.54
CA VAL A 192 -17.25 21.85 -20.70
C VAL A 192 -15.92 21.90 -21.46
N GLY A 193 -15.54 20.78 -22.09
CA GLY A 193 -14.28 20.71 -22.87
C GLY A 193 -14.26 21.64 -24.08
N LYS A 194 -15.39 21.86 -24.75
CA LYS A 194 -15.50 22.83 -25.86
C LYS A 194 -15.34 24.27 -25.35
N GLN A 195 -15.90 24.60 -24.19
CA GLN A 195 -15.81 25.94 -23.62
C GLN A 195 -14.38 26.25 -23.16
N LEU A 196 -13.75 25.32 -22.41
CA LEU A 196 -12.35 25.44 -22.00
C LEU A 196 -11.40 25.65 -23.20
N ARG A 197 -11.63 24.94 -24.30
CA ARG A 197 -10.82 25.09 -25.52
C ARG A 197 -11.00 26.44 -26.19
N LYS A 198 -12.20 27.00 -26.17
CA LYS A 198 -12.44 28.35 -26.71
C LYS A 198 -11.70 29.40 -25.87
N ASP A 199 -11.76 29.28 -24.55
CA ASP A 199 -11.16 30.25 -23.64
C ASP A 199 -9.62 30.15 -23.66
N TRP A 200 -9.06 28.94 -23.74
CA TRP A 200 -7.61 28.74 -23.87
C TRP A 200 -7.08 28.95 -25.30
N GLY A 201 -7.91 28.75 -26.32
CA GLY A 201 -7.57 28.99 -27.72
C GLY A 201 -7.60 30.46 -28.11
N ALA A 202 -8.38 31.29 -27.40
CA ALA A 202 -8.45 32.74 -27.59
C ALA A 202 -7.30 33.51 -26.92
N SER A 203 -6.45 32.84 -26.12
CA SER A 203 -5.27 33.42 -25.46
C SER A 203 -3.94 33.13 -26.19
N ARG A 204 -3.97 32.82 -27.49
CA ARG A 204 -2.79 32.77 -28.37
C ARG A 204 -2.93 33.75 -29.52
#